data_AF-W4LIK9-F1
#
_entry.id   AF-W4LIK9-F1
#
_cell.length_a   1.000
_cell.length_b   1.000
_cell.length_c   1.000
_cell.angle_alpha   90.00
_cell.angle_beta   90.00
_cell.angle_gamma   90.00
#
_symmetry.space_group_name_H-M   'P 1'
#
loop_
_entity.id
_entity.type
_entity.pdbx_description
1 polymer ?
#
loop_
_entity_poly.entity_id
_entity_poly.type
_entity_poly.pdbx_seq_one_letter_code
_entity_poly.pdbx_strand_id
1 'polypeptide(L)'
;MSSPVAHSLTGYLIYRLTVRQDETDRWPPLWAYIAMANFPDIDIVFGLLQNTPFQYHHESIANSIGMTLAFTLLAWGCARVFPNGLRWRRAWLFSALYGTHVLMDFFGAGRAVPILWPLDAHPYINPLGVMPGFVKNHASNAAFLASLMHVWNGVVVLIECAVLLPAIYLAERWRGRRLLEAPPTRPGRKE
;
A
#
# COMPACT_ATOMS: atom_id res chain seq x y z
N MET A 1 -4.59 11.60 -1.12
CA MET A 1 -4.60 10.13 -1.13
C MET A 1 -4.01 9.73 -2.45
N SER A 2 -3.10 8.79 -2.43
CA SER A 2 -2.78 8.04 -3.64
C SER A 2 -3.96 7.11 -3.96
N SER A 3 -4.05 6.67 -5.21
CA SER A 3 -5.13 5.78 -5.60
C SER A 3 -4.89 4.35 -5.12
N PRO A 4 -5.95 3.51 -5.08
CA PRO A 4 -5.80 2.07 -4.92
C PRO A 4 -4.87 1.45 -5.98
N VAL A 5 -4.81 2.04 -7.18
CA VAL A 5 -3.89 1.59 -8.25
C VAL A 5 -2.44 1.85 -7.83
N ALA A 6 -2.14 3.04 -7.33
CA ALA A 6 -0.81 3.41 -6.87
C ALA A 6 -0.36 2.54 -5.69
N HIS A 7 -1.22 2.32 -4.69
CA HIS A 7 -0.92 1.41 -3.58
C HIS A 7 -0.71 -0.03 -4.07
N SER A 8 -1.52 -0.51 -5.01
CA SER A 8 -1.35 -1.83 -5.62
C SER A 8 -0.03 -1.97 -6.38
N LEU A 9 0.37 -0.95 -7.15
CA LEU A 9 1.65 -0.92 -7.87
C LEU A 9 2.84 -0.89 -6.90
N THR A 10 2.74 -0.15 -5.79
CA THR A 10 3.75 -0.16 -4.73
C THR A 10 3.82 -1.52 -4.03
N GLY A 11 2.67 -2.14 -3.73
CA GLY A 11 2.59 -3.50 -3.22
C GLY A 11 3.25 -4.52 -4.16
N TYR A 12 3.00 -4.39 -5.47
CA TYR A 12 3.65 -5.18 -6.51
C TYR A 12 5.17 -4.96 -6.51
N LEU A 13 5.64 -3.71 -6.49
CA LEU A 13 7.06 -3.39 -6.46
C LEU A 13 7.76 -4.02 -5.26
N ILE A 14 7.17 -3.90 -4.07
CA ILE A 14 7.71 -4.51 -2.84
C ILE A 14 7.70 -6.03 -2.95
N TYR A 15 6.64 -6.63 -3.50
CA TYR A 15 6.59 -8.07 -3.77
C TYR A 15 7.77 -8.52 -4.65
N ARG A 16 8.01 -7.83 -5.77
CA ARG A 16 9.14 -8.14 -6.68
C ARG A 16 10.50 -8.01 -5.98
N LEU A 17 10.68 -7.03 -5.11
CA LEU A 17 11.95 -6.79 -4.41
C LEU A 17 12.21 -7.76 -3.26
N THR A 18 11.18 -8.36 -2.67
CA THR A 18 11.30 -9.09 -1.38
C THR A 18 11.06 -10.60 -1.50
N VAL A 19 10.33 -11.03 -2.53
CA VAL A 19 10.07 -12.44 -2.81
C VAL A 19 11.13 -13.01 -3.76
N ARG A 20 11.56 -14.24 -3.47
CA ARG A 20 12.56 -14.94 -4.27
C ARG A 20 12.03 -15.18 -5.68
N GLN A 21 12.92 -15.17 -6.67
CA GLN A 21 12.54 -15.27 -8.08
C GLN A 21 11.85 -16.60 -8.43
N ASP A 22 12.24 -17.70 -7.78
CA ASP A 22 11.59 -19.01 -7.90
C ASP A 22 10.16 -19.06 -7.33
N GLU A 23 9.77 -18.04 -6.57
CA GLU A 23 8.45 -17.90 -5.97
C GLU A 23 7.60 -16.79 -6.62
N THR A 24 8.14 -16.01 -7.57
CA THR A 24 7.44 -14.85 -8.13
C THR A 24 6.30 -15.15 -9.10
N ASP A 25 6.19 -16.39 -9.58
CA ASP A 25 5.08 -16.81 -10.43
C ASP A 25 3.85 -17.28 -9.62
N ARG A 26 3.94 -17.20 -8.29
CA ARG A 26 2.83 -17.57 -7.40
C ARG A 26 1.88 -16.39 -7.24
N TRP A 27 0.68 -16.54 -7.79
CA TRP A 27 -0.40 -15.57 -7.66
C TRP A 27 -0.88 -15.32 -6.20
N PRO A 28 -0.93 -16.29 -5.27
CA PRO A 28 -1.49 -16.00 -3.94
C PRO A 28 -0.63 -15.04 -3.09
N PRO A 29 0.71 -15.18 -3.04
CA PRO A 29 1.58 -14.20 -2.41
C PRO A 29 1.46 -12.80 -3.04
N LEU A 30 1.34 -12.70 -4.37
CA LEU A 30 1.18 -11.41 -5.03
C LEU A 30 -0.09 -10.69 -4.54
N TRP A 31 -1.23 -11.39 -4.57
CA TRP A 31 -2.50 -10.81 -4.12
C TRP A 31 -2.48 -10.43 -2.64
N ALA A 32 -1.75 -11.17 -1.80
CA ALA A 32 -1.57 -10.78 -0.40
C ALA A 32 -0.86 -9.42 -0.26
N TYR A 33 0.17 -9.15 -1.06
CA TYR A 33 0.88 -7.86 -1.01
C TYR A 33 -0.01 -6.71 -1.50
N ILE A 34 -0.76 -6.93 -2.59
CA ILE A 34 -1.72 -5.95 -3.11
C ILE A 34 -2.80 -5.66 -2.06
N ALA A 35 -3.39 -6.70 -1.48
CA ALA A 35 -4.42 -6.56 -0.45
C ALA A 35 -3.87 -5.83 0.79
N MET A 36 -2.66 -6.16 1.24
CA MET A 36 -2.02 -5.49 2.38
C MET A 36 -1.69 -4.03 2.10
N ALA A 37 -1.29 -3.67 0.88
CA ALA A 37 -0.99 -2.28 0.52
C ALA A 37 -2.24 -1.39 0.47
N ASN A 38 -3.41 -1.96 0.18
CA ASN A 38 -4.69 -1.26 0.18
C ASN A 38 -5.47 -1.44 1.47
N PHE A 39 -4.98 -2.25 2.41
CA PHE A 39 -5.69 -2.56 3.64
C PHE A 39 -6.07 -1.32 4.47
N PRO A 40 -5.24 -0.25 4.54
CA PRO A 40 -5.63 0.96 5.27
C PRO A 40 -6.88 1.65 4.69
N ASP A 41 -7.12 1.55 3.37
CA ASP A 41 -8.29 2.13 2.69
C ASP A 41 -9.62 1.40 2.98
N ILE A 42 -9.59 0.31 3.76
CA ILE A 42 -10.81 -0.42 4.15
C ILE A 42 -11.74 0.45 5.01
N ASP A 43 -11.22 1.50 5.62
CA ASP A 43 -11.98 2.53 6.34
C ASP A 43 -13.04 3.22 5.45
N ILE A 44 -12.81 3.33 4.13
CA ILE A 44 -13.81 3.83 3.16
C ILE A 44 -15.06 2.95 3.19
N VAL A 45 -14.90 1.62 3.31
CA VAL A 45 -16.03 0.68 3.35
C VAL A 45 -16.86 0.91 4.61
N PHE A 46 -16.21 1.10 5.77
CA PHE A 46 -16.91 1.42 7.00
C PHE A 46 -17.63 2.77 6.92
N GLY A 47 -17.00 3.77 6.28
CA GLY A 47 -17.64 5.06 6.05
C GLY A 47 -18.82 5.00 5.09
N LEU A 48 -18.77 4.14 4.05
CA LEU A 48 -19.92 3.90 3.17
C LEU A 48 -21.12 3.32 3.94
N LEU A 49 -20.88 2.37 4.85
CA LEU A 49 -21.94 1.80 5.70
C LEU A 49 -22.60 2.84 6.62
N GLN A 50 -21.87 3.90 6.97
CA GLN A 50 -22.35 4.97 7.85
C GLN A 50 -22.80 6.23 7.10
N ASN A 51 -22.84 6.19 5.75
CA ASN A 51 -23.13 7.34 4.88
C ASN A 51 -22.17 8.54 5.06
N THR A 52 -20.96 8.30 5.56
CA THR A 52 -19.92 9.31 5.78
C THR A 52 -18.54 8.86 5.26
N PRO A 53 -18.43 8.33 4.02
CA PRO A 53 -17.20 7.72 3.48
C PRO A 53 -16.04 8.69 3.44
N PHE A 54 -16.32 9.97 3.18
CA PHE A 54 -15.27 10.98 3.15
C PHE A 54 -14.66 11.25 4.52
N GLN A 55 -15.49 11.45 5.55
CA GLN A 55 -15.01 11.78 6.90
C GLN A 55 -14.23 10.62 7.50
N TYR A 56 -14.78 9.40 7.40
CA TYR A 56 -14.16 8.19 7.91
C TYR A 56 -12.79 7.91 7.33
N HIS A 57 -12.57 8.27 6.06
CA HIS A 57 -11.31 8.04 5.39
C HIS A 57 -10.35 9.25 5.47
N HIS A 58 -10.86 10.48 5.40
CA HIS A 58 -10.03 11.69 5.42
C HIS A 58 -9.42 11.94 6.81
N GLU A 59 -10.20 11.76 7.86
CA GLU A 59 -9.79 11.96 9.26
C GLU A 59 -9.33 10.64 9.92
N SER A 60 -9.17 9.59 9.12
CA SER A 60 -8.88 8.26 9.61
C SER A 60 -7.54 8.18 10.31
N ILE A 61 -7.55 7.71 11.56
CA ILE A 61 -6.34 7.27 12.25
C ILE A 61 -5.67 6.09 11.53
N ALA A 62 -6.36 5.39 10.60
CA ALA A 62 -5.75 4.35 9.77
C ALA A 62 -4.55 4.89 8.98
N ASN A 63 -4.51 6.20 8.70
CA ASN A 63 -3.39 6.84 8.02
C ASN A 63 -2.32 7.37 9.00
N SER A 64 -2.02 6.62 10.06
CA SER A 64 -1.03 7.01 11.08
C SER A 64 0.10 6.00 11.26
N ILE A 65 1.23 6.47 11.77
CA ILE A 65 2.35 5.61 12.20
C ILE A 65 1.90 4.72 13.36
N GLY A 66 1.06 5.22 14.26
CA GLY A 66 0.48 4.47 15.36
C GLY A 66 -0.30 3.24 14.89
N MET A 67 -1.19 3.41 13.91
CA MET A 67 -1.92 2.28 13.34
C MET A 67 -1.00 1.34 12.56
N THR A 68 -0.01 1.87 11.84
CA THR A 68 1.05 1.05 11.21
C THR A 68 1.73 0.13 12.23
N LEU A 69 2.12 0.68 13.39
CA LEU A 69 2.77 -0.07 14.47
C LEU A 69 1.81 -1.07 15.14
N ALA A 70 0.58 -0.66 15.45
CA ALA A 70 -0.43 -1.52 16.06
C ALA A 70 -0.73 -2.75 15.20
N PHE A 71 -0.94 -2.55 13.89
CA PHE A 71 -1.17 -3.62 12.92
C PHE A 71 0.06 -4.50 12.72
N THR A 72 1.27 -3.93 12.78
CA THR A 72 2.53 -4.70 12.76
C THR A 72 2.64 -5.61 13.98
N LEU A 73 2.35 -5.08 15.17
CA LEU A 73 2.35 -5.85 16.43
C LEU A 73 1.30 -6.94 16.43
N LEU A 74 0.11 -6.67 15.89
CA LEU A 74 -0.95 -7.67 15.74
C LEU A 74 -0.51 -8.81 14.80
N ALA A 75 0.01 -8.48 13.62
CA ALA A 75 0.52 -9.46 12.68
C ALA A 75 1.65 -10.32 13.28
N TRP A 76 2.50 -9.70 14.09
CA TRP A 76 3.54 -10.39 14.86
C TRP A 76 3.01 -11.24 16.02
N GLY A 77 1.92 -10.83 16.67
CA GLY A 77 1.22 -11.64 17.67
C GLY A 77 0.62 -12.89 17.03
N CYS A 78 -0.12 -12.74 15.94
CA CYS A 78 -0.70 -13.85 15.19
C CYS A 78 0.38 -14.83 14.70
N ALA A 79 1.49 -14.32 14.18
CA ALA A 79 2.66 -15.08 13.77
C ALA A 79 3.19 -16.06 14.84
N ARG A 80 3.09 -15.69 16.12
CA ARG A 80 3.57 -16.52 17.24
C ARG A 80 2.60 -17.62 17.64
N VAL A 81 1.30 -17.38 17.47
CA VAL A 81 0.23 -18.30 17.89
C VAL A 81 0.03 -19.40 16.84
N PHE A 82 0.27 -19.08 15.57
CA PHE A 82 0.16 -20.07 14.49
C PHE A 82 1.54 -20.68 14.18
N PRO A 83 1.80 -21.97 14.47
CA PRO A 83 3.12 -22.60 14.31
C PRO A 83 3.62 -22.71 12.86
N ASN A 84 2.72 -22.51 11.88
CA ASN A 84 3.05 -22.35 10.45
C ASN A 84 2.98 -20.87 9.99
N GLY A 85 2.81 -19.94 10.93
CA GLY A 85 2.42 -18.54 10.75
C GLY A 85 3.58 -17.57 10.56
N LEU A 86 3.23 -16.36 10.11
CA LEU A 86 4.11 -15.28 9.65
C LEU A 86 5.49 -15.23 10.34
N ARG A 87 6.58 -15.62 9.68
CA ARG A 87 7.94 -15.37 10.22
C ARG A 87 8.11 -13.88 10.55
N TRP A 88 8.90 -13.52 11.56
CA TRP A 88 9.14 -12.12 11.97
C TRP A 88 9.41 -11.17 10.79
N ARG A 89 10.13 -11.67 9.76
CA ARG A 89 10.40 -10.97 8.50
C ARG A 89 9.12 -10.55 7.75
N ARG A 90 8.05 -11.34 7.79
CA ARG A 90 6.74 -11.02 7.18
C ARG A 90 5.98 -9.94 7.95
N ALA A 91 6.14 -9.84 9.28
CA ALA A 91 5.55 -8.75 10.05
C ALA A 91 6.19 -7.40 9.71
N TRP A 92 7.52 -7.34 9.54
CA TRP A 92 8.19 -6.14 9.04
C TRP A 92 7.82 -5.79 7.60
N LEU A 93 7.60 -6.79 6.74
CA LEU A 93 7.10 -6.54 5.39
C LEU A 93 5.71 -5.92 5.40
N PHE A 94 4.84 -6.36 6.31
CA PHE A 94 3.54 -5.74 6.51
C PHE A 94 3.67 -4.29 7.01
N SER A 95 4.57 -4.05 7.96
CA SER A 95 4.92 -2.70 8.42
C SER A 95 5.40 -1.80 7.28
N ALA A 96 6.25 -2.34 6.40
CA ALA A 96 6.74 -1.62 5.23
C ALA A 96 5.62 -1.30 4.24
N LEU A 97 4.75 -2.26 3.92
CA LEU A 97 3.61 -2.05 3.02
C LEU A 97 2.65 -0.97 3.56
N TYR A 98 2.26 -1.10 4.83
CA TYR A 98 1.39 -0.14 5.50
C TYR A 98 2.08 1.24 5.63
N GLY A 99 3.36 1.27 6.00
CA GLY A 99 4.13 2.51 6.08
C GLY A 99 4.24 3.21 4.72
N THR A 100 4.45 2.47 3.63
CA THR A 100 4.43 3.06 2.28
C THR A 100 3.07 3.64 1.91
N HIS A 101 1.97 3.04 2.39
CA HIS A 101 0.64 3.61 2.21
C HIS A 101 0.53 4.99 2.86
N VAL A 102 0.86 5.09 4.16
CA VAL A 102 0.81 6.36 4.92
C VAL A 102 1.70 7.42 4.29
N LEU A 103 2.92 7.04 3.87
CA LEU A 103 3.84 7.97 3.21
C LEU A 103 3.28 8.46 1.88
N MET A 104 2.80 7.57 1.01
CA MET A 104 2.22 7.93 -0.28
C MET A 104 1.02 8.87 -0.11
N ASP A 105 0.21 8.66 0.92
CA ASP A 105 -0.93 9.51 1.22
C ASP A 105 -0.55 10.88 1.75
N PHE A 106 0.51 10.97 2.55
CA PHE A 106 1.07 12.24 3.00
C PHE A 106 1.68 13.07 1.86
N PHE A 107 2.28 12.43 0.86
CA PHE A 107 2.81 13.13 -0.32
C PHE A 107 1.74 13.53 -1.34
N GLY A 108 0.49 13.11 -1.14
CA GLY A 108 -0.65 13.58 -1.93
C GLY A 108 -1.07 15.00 -1.58
N ALA A 109 -1.21 15.85 -2.60
CA ALA A 109 -1.60 17.25 -2.44
C ALA A 109 -2.95 17.40 -1.72
N GLY A 110 -2.99 18.35 -0.78
CA GLY A 110 -4.22 18.80 -0.12
C GLY A 110 -4.85 17.80 0.85
N ARG A 111 -4.15 16.72 1.24
CA ARG A 111 -4.62 15.79 2.27
C ARG A 111 -4.01 16.14 3.62
N ALA A 112 -4.86 16.34 4.62
CA ALA A 112 -4.46 16.42 6.01
C ALA A 112 -4.47 15.01 6.61
N VAL A 113 -3.38 14.58 7.26
CA VAL A 113 -3.23 13.21 7.77
C VAL A 113 -2.67 13.23 9.19
N PRO A 114 -3.26 12.51 10.16
CA PRO A 114 -2.76 12.45 11.55
C PRO A 114 -1.58 11.47 11.67
N ILE A 115 -0.46 11.77 10.99
CA ILE A 115 0.69 10.86 10.84
C ILE A 115 1.28 10.45 12.20
N LEU A 116 1.33 11.39 13.15
CA LEU A 116 1.96 11.20 14.46
C LEU A 116 1.06 10.56 15.51
N TRP A 117 -0.18 10.21 15.18
CA TRP A 117 -1.06 9.50 16.12
C TRP A 117 -0.38 8.16 16.51
N PRO A 118 -0.41 7.75 17.80
CA PRO A 118 -1.19 8.29 18.91
C PRO A 118 -0.50 9.38 19.73
N LEU A 119 0.72 9.79 19.39
CA LEU A 119 1.45 10.82 20.14
C LEU A 119 0.83 12.20 19.94
N ASP A 120 0.38 12.46 18.72
CA ASP A 120 -0.28 13.70 18.35
C ASP A 120 -1.38 13.43 17.32
N ALA A 121 -2.61 13.84 17.62
CA ALA A 121 -3.77 13.67 16.75
C ALA A 121 -3.93 14.81 15.74
N HIS A 122 -3.11 15.86 15.81
CA HIS A 122 -3.20 16.97 14.85
C HIS A 122 -2.90 16.47 13.43
N PRO A 123 -3.71 16.87 12.43
CA PRO A 123 -3.49 16.47 11.06
C PRO A 123 -2.41 17.33 10.41
N TYR A 124 -1.47 16.68 9.74
CA TYR A 124 -0.36 17.31 9.03
C TYR A 124 -0.65 17.36 7.53
N ILE A 125 -0.37 18.50 6.90
CA ILE A 125 -0.49 18.68 5.44
C ILE A 125 0.92 18.88 4.90
N ASN A 126 1.28 18.12 3.86
CA ASN A 126 2.55 18.33 3.17
C ASN A 126 2.46 19.60 2.29
N PRO A 127 3.29 20.63 2.54
CA PRO A 127 3.26 21.87 1.75
C PRO A 127 3.73 21.69 0.30
N LEU A 128 4.47 20.61 0.00
CA LEU A 128 5.02 20.37 -1.33
C LEU A 128 4.01 19.70 -2.27
N GLY A 129 3.04 18.94 -1.75
CA GLY A 129 1.95 18.32 -2.53
C GLY A 129 2.42 17.65 -3.83
N VAL A 130 3.44 16.78 -3.74
CA VAL A 130 4.19 16.27 -4.90
C VAL A 130 3.29 15.52 -5.88
N MET A 131 2.30 14.78 -5.38
CA MET A 131 1.31 14.07 -6.20
C MET A 131 -0.02 14.83 -6.24
N PRO A 132 -0.70 14.91 -7.40
CA PRO A 132 -1.98 15.62 -7.51
C PRO A 132 -3.07 14.96 -6.66
N GLY A 133 -3.98 15.79 -6.15
CA GLY A 133 -5.10 15.34 -5.32
C GLY A 133 -6.29 14.82 -6.14
N PHE A 134 -7.04 13.90 -5.53
CA PHE A 134 -8.30 13.36 -6.07
C PHE A 134 -9.47 14.32 -5.86
N VAL A 135 -10.34 14.43 -6.85
CA VAL A 135 -11.66 15.04 -6.72
C VAL A 135 -12.59 14.06 -6.02
N LYS A 136 -13.19 14.50 -4.91
CA LYS A 136 -14.14 13.71 -4.12
C LYS A 136 -15.34 14.58 -3.75
N ASN A 137 -16.54 14.03 -3.90
CA ASN A 137 -17.77 14.67 -3.48
C ASN A 137 -18.24 14.09 -2.14
N HIS A 138 -18.74 14.94 -1.24
CA HIS A 138 -19.10 14.59 0.13
C HIS A 138 -20.61 14.66 0.39
N ALA A 139 -21.42 14.98 -0.63
CA ALA A 139 -22.85 15.19 -0.48
C ALA A 139 -23.64 13.91 -0.16
N SER A 140 -23.21 12.77 -0.70
CA SER A 140 -23.83 11.46 -0.46
C SER A 140 -22.89 10.34 -0.90
N ASN A 141 -23.18 9.09 -0.51
CA ASN A 141 -22.47 7.90 -1.00
C ASN A 141 -22.48 7.82 -2.53
N ALA A 142 -23.62 8.07 -3.17
CA ALA A 142 -23.73 8.04 -4.62
C ALA A 142 -22.88 9.14 -5.28
N ALA A 143 -22.89 10.35 -4.72
CA ALA A 143 -22.07 11.45 -5.20
C ALA A 143 -20.58 11.18 -5.01
N PHE A 144 -20.19 10.58 -3.87
CA PHE A 144 -18.82 10.13 -3.61
C PHE A 144 -18.37 9.11 -4.65
N LEU A 145 -19.14 8.04 -4.88
CA LEU A 145 -18.81 7.03 -5.89
C LEU A 145 -18.76 7.61 -7.31
N ALA A 146 -19.70 8.48 -7.67
CA ALA A 146 -19.69 9.17 -8.97
C ALA A 146 -18.44 10.06 -9.13
N SER A 147 -18.00 10.71 -8.05
CA SER A 147 -16.80 11.53 -8.07
C SER A 147 -15.52 10.71 -8.31
N LEU A 148 -15.49 9.42 -7.94
CA LEU A 148 -14.33 8.55 -8.23
C LEU A 148 -14.11 8.39 -9.74
N MET A 149 -15.19 8.41 -10.53
CA MET A 149 -15.15 8.30 -12.00
C MET A 149 -14.90 9.63 -12.71
N HIS A 150 -14.57 10.68 -11.96
CA HIS A 150 -14.24 11.98 -12.55
C HIS A 150 -12.99 11.89 -13.43
N VAL A 151 -13.02 12.52 -14.61
CA VAL A 151 -11.92 12.44 -15.60
C VAL A 151 -10.56 12.82 -15.03
N TRP A 152 -10.53 13.82 -14.14
CA TRP A 152 -9.32 14.22 -13.42
C TRP A 152 -8.72 13.09 -12.60
N ASN A 153 -9.54 12.27 -11.93
CA ASN A 153 -9.03 11.13 -11.16
C ASN A 153 -8.38 10.09 -12.09
N GLY A 154 -8.90 9.93 -13.31
CA GLY A 154 -8.22 9.15 -14.35
C GLY A 154 -6.85 9.71 -14.72
N VAL A 155 -6.73 11.04 -14.85
CA VAL A 155 -5.43 11.70 -15.08
C VAL A 155 -4.47 11.48 -13.91
N VAL A 156 -4.94 11.58 -12.67
CA VAL A 156 -4.13 11.31 -11.47
C VAL A 156 -3.60 9.88 -11.50
N VAL A 157 -4.44 8.88 -11.80
CA VAL A 157 -4.01 7.48 -11.94
C VAL A 157 -2.95 7.31 -13.03
N LEU A 158 -3.08 8.01 -14.17
CA LEU A 158 -2.07 7.97 -15.22
C LEU A 158 -0.73 8.56 -14.76
N ILE A 159 -0.76 9.66 -14.00
CA ILE A 159 0.45 10.26 -13.41
C ILE A 159 1.11 9.30 -12.41
N GLU A 160 0.34 8.69 -11.52
CA GLU A 160 0.82 7.69 -10.57
C GLU A 160 1.47 6.49 -11.30
N CYS A 161 0.82 6.00 -12.37
CA CYS A 161 1.38 4.96 -13.23
C CYS A 161 2.70 5.43 -13.88
N ALA A 162 2.75 6.64 -14.41
CA ALA A 162 3.95 7.19 -15.04
C ALA A 162 5.14 7.32 -14.07
N VAL A 163 4.87 7.50 -12.78
CA VAL A 163 5.91 7.55 -11.73
C VAL A 163 6.33 6.14 -11.28
N LEU A 164 5.37 5.23 -11.07
CA LEU A 164 5.64 3.91 -10.48
C LEU A 164 6.10 2.86 -11.49
N LEU A 165 5.61 2.88 -12.73
CA LEU A 165 5.97 1.90 -13.75
C LEU A 165 7.47 1.93 -14.12
N PRO A 166 8.15 3.09 -14.23
CA PRO A 166 9.60 3.11 -14.42
C PRO A 166 10.36 2.45 -13.27
N ALA A 167 9.94 2.67 -12.02
CA ALA A 167 10.57 2.04 -10.86
C ALA A 167 10.41 0.51 -10.89
N ILE A 168 9.20 0.04 -11.26
CA ILE A 168 8.93 -1.39 -11.47
C ILE A 168 9.82 -1.93 -12.60
N TYR A 169 9.88 -1.25 -13.74
CA TYR A 169 10.72 -1.66 -14.87
C TYR A 169 12.19 -1.79 -14.49
N LEU A 170 12.72 -0.84 -13.72
CA LEU A 170 14.10 -0.88 -13.24
C LEU A 170 14.33 -2.04 -12.28
N ALA A 171 13.39 -2.29 -11.36
CA ALA A 171 13.45 -3.44 -10.46
C ALA A 171 13.46 -4.76 -11.25
N GLU A 172 12.65 -4.87 -12.31
CA GLU A 172 12.64 -6.02 -13.20
C GLU A 172 13.97 -6.23 -13.93
N ARG A 173 14.53 -5.16 -14.49
CA ARG A 173 15.83 -5.23 -15.18
C ARG A 173 16.95 -5.62 -14.25
N TRP A 174 16.98 -5.07 -13.05
CA TRP A 174 17.98 -5.41 -12.03
C TRP A 174 17.88 -6.87 -11.60
N ARG A 175 16.66 -7.37 -11.38
CA ARG A 175 16.39 -8.79 -11.08
C ARG A 175 16.80 -9.71 -12.21
N GLY A 176 16.51 -9.36 -13.46
CA GLY A 176 16.91 -10.12 -14.65
C GLY A 176 18.42 -10.28 -14.79
N ARG A 177 19.21 -9.24 -14.47
CA ARG A 177 20.67 -9.31 -14.49
C ARG A 177 21.23 -10.27 -13.43
N ARG A 178 20.68 -10.24 -12.21
CA ARG A 178 21.08 -11.15 -11.13
C ARG A 178 20.81 -12.63 -11.44
N LEU A 179 19.81 -12.94 -12.27
CA LEU A 179 19.55 -14.31 -12.74
C LEU A 179 20.65 -14.82 -13.66
N LEU A 180 21.14 -13.97 -14.56
CA LEU A 180 22.18 -14.33 -15.50
C LEU A 180 23.54 -14.51 -14.81
N GLU A 181 23.77 -13.80 -13.70
CA GLU A 181 24.98 -13.89 -12.88
C GLU A 181 24.94 -14.99 -11.82
N ALA A 182 23.76 -15.56 -11.53
CA ALA A 182 23.63 -16.60 -10.52
C ALA A 182 24.25 -17.92 -11.02
N PRO A 183 25.17 -18.55 -10.28
CA PRO A 183 25.71 -19.84 -10.66
C PRO A 183 24.58 -20.87 -10.77
N PRO A 184 24.63 -21.81 -11.73
CA PRO A 184 23.58 -22.78 -11.94
C PRO A 184 23.33 -23.56 -10.64
N THR A 185 22.09 -23.53 -10.18
CA THR A 185 21.65 -24.31 -9.02
C THR A 185 21.88 -25.79 -9.35
N ARG A 186 22.78 -26.45 -8.60
CA ARG A 186 22.97 -27.90 -8.74
C ARG A 186 21.60 -28.57 -8.54
N PRO A 187 21.12 -29.40 -9.48
CA PRO A 187 19.87 -30.11 -9.29
C PRO A 187 19.98 -30.94 -8.00
N GLY A 188 19.05 -30.68 -7.08
CA GLY A 188 19.01 -31.33 -5.78
C GLY A 188 18.99 -32.85 -5.96
N ARG A 189 19.97 -33.51 -5.35
CA ARG A 189 19.97 -34.95 -5.14
C ARG A 189 18.69 -35.29 -4.41
N LYS A 190 17.81 -36.07 -5.05
CA LYS A 190 16.72 -36.73 -4.34
C LYS A 190 17.40 -37.83 -3.51
N GLU A 191 17.43 -37.66 -2.20
CA GLU A 191 17.66 -38.74 -1.22
C GLU A 191 16.31 -39.07 -0.57
#